data_AF-A0A4Q8R3I5-F1
#
_entry.id   AF-A0A4Q8R3I5-F1
#
_cell.length_a   1.000
_cell.length_b   1.000
_cell.length_c   1.000
_cell.angle_alpha   90.00
_cell.angle_beta   90.00
_cell.angle_gamma   90.00
#
_symmetry.space_group_name_H-M   'P 1'
#
loop_
_entity.id
_entity.type
_entity.pdbx_description
1 polymer ?
#
loop_
_entity_poly.entity_id
_entity_poly.type
_entity_poly.pdbx_seq_one_letter_code
_entity_poly.pdbx_strand_id
1 'polypeptide(L)'
;MKSRDRKIRRIAAVQAKMHRLAEWELIECRAKEHELQERQRRIIEGFNDGNGVPPLAAQNAGQNLRTASVEQGVLAKAKERLASQAMTEARKLKQVLRMAGTVARQAFREQERRVLEEVTETAAKRPAERMQANETSSDR
;
A
#
# COMPACT_ATOMS: atom_id res chain seq x y z
N MET A 1 7.76 -18.69 -16.61
CA MET A 1 7.87 -17.73 -15.48
C MET A 1 7.42 -16.30 -15.74
N LYS A 2 7.68 -15.70 -16.92
CA LYS A 2 7.34 -14.30 -17.24
C LYS A 2 5.85 -13.91 -17.01
N SER A 3 4.91 -14.80 -17.33
CA SER A 3 3.46 -14.56 -17.12
C SER A 3 3.08 -14.47 -15.63
N ARG A 4 3.66 -15.33 -14.78
CA ARG A 4 3.42 -15.35 -13.33
C ARG A 4 3.97 -14.10 -12.64
N ASP A 5 5.17 -13.65 -13.02
CA ASP A 5 5.75 -12.38 -12.53
C ASP A 5 4.85 -11.19 -12.89
N ARG A 6 4.47 -11.08 -14.17
CA ARG A 6 3.56 -10.01 -14.63
C ARG A 6 2.25 -10.00 -13.86
N LYS A 7 1.66 -11.18 -13.62
CA LYS A 7 0.41 -11.30 -12.83
C LYS A 7 0.61 -10.79 -11.39
N ILE A 8 1.67 -11.21 -10.72
CA ILE A 8 1.94 -10.80 -9.32
C ILE A 8 2.19 -9.30 -9.23
N ARG A 9 2.93 -8.70 -10.18
CA ARG A 9 3.12 -7.24 -10.23
C ARG A 9 1.81 -6.48 -10.41
N ARG A 10 0.90 -6.97 -11.26
CA ARG A 10 -0.43 -6.37 -11.42
C ARG A 10 -1.24 -6.44 -10.13
N ILE A 11 -1.21 -7.58 -9.44
CA ILE A 11 -1.86 -7.74 -8.13
C ILE A 11 -1.26 -6.77 -7.12
N ALA A 12 0.08 -6.62 -7.08
CA ALA A 12 0.76 -5.69 -6.18
C ALA A 12 0.32 -4.23 -6.45
N ALA A 13 0.20 -3.85 -7.73
CA ALA A 13 -0.25 -2.51 -8.12
C ALA A 13 -1.70 -2.24 -7.70
N VAL A 14 -2.60 -3.20 -7.89
CA VAL A 14 -4.00 -3.09 -7.43
C VAL A 14 -4.06 -2.99 -5.92
N GLN A 15 -3.34 -3.86 -5.21
CA GLN A 15 -3.31 -3.88 -3.75
C GLN A 15 -2.73 -2.58 -3.17
N ALA A 16 -1.75 -1.96 -3.84
CA ALA A 16 -1.21 -0.67 -3.45
C ALA A 16 -2.25 0.45 -3.60
N LYS A 17 -3.07 0.42 -4.66
CA LYS A 17 -4.19 1.36 -4.83
C LYS A 17 -5.27 1.16 -3.77
N MET A 18 -5.64 -0.08 -3.47
CA MET A 18 -6.62 -0.38 -2.42
C MET A 18 -6.16 0.10 -1.05
N HIS A 19 -4.90 -0.13 -0.71
CA HIS A 19 -4.33 0.36 0.54
C HIS A 19 -4.36 1.90 0.61
N ARG A 20 -3.95 2.59 -0.45
CA ARG A 20 -4.04 4.06 -0.51
C ARG A 20 -5.47 4.56 -0.35
N LEU A 21 -6.44 3.96 -1.02
CA LEU A 21 -7.85 4.36 -0.87
C LEU A 21 -8.32 4.23 0.58
N ALA A 22 -8.01 3.11 1.24
CA ALA A 22 -8.36 2.91 2.65
C ALA A 22 -7.66 3.92 3.58
N GLU A 23 -6.41 4.30 3.29
CA GLU A 23 -5.72 5.37 4.02
C GLU A 23 -6.38 6.74 3.83
N TRP A 24 -6.78 7.06 2.60
CA TRP A 24 -7.46 8.31 2.28
C TRP A 24 -8.81 8.42 2.99
N GLU A 25 -9.61 7.36 3.00
CA GLU A 25 -10.88 7.31 3.74
C GLU A 25 -10.66 7.54 5.24
N LEU A 26 -9.59 6.97 5.81
CA LEU A 26 -9.24 7.19 7.22
C LEU A 26 -8.82 8.64 7.49
N ILE A 27 -8.05 9.25 6.59
CA ILE A 27 -7.65 10.66 6.70
C ILE A 27 -8.88 11.57 6.63
N GLU A 28 -9.79 11.31 5.69
CA GLU A 28 -11.04 12.07 5.56
C GLU A 28 -11.91 11.95 6.83
N CYS A 29 -12.00 10.75 7.39
CA CYS A 29 -12.73 10.53 8.64
C CYS A 29 -12.11 11.30 9.82
N ARG A 30 -10.77 11.34 9.92
CA ARG A 30 -10.06 12.14 10.93
C ARG A 30 -10.25 13.65 10.72
N ALA A 31 -10.30 14.11 9.48
CA ALA A 31 -10.58 15.51 9.17
C ALA A 31 -11.98 15.92 9.64
N LYS A 32 -13.00 15.08 9.40
CA LYS A 32 -14.38 15.29 9.88
C LYS A 32 -14.46 15.29 11.42
N GLU A 33 -13.72 14.39 12.07
CA GLU A 33 -13.62 14.35 13.53
C GLU A 33 -13.03 15.65 14.09
N HIS A 34 -11.94 16.16 13.48
CA HIS A 34 -11.31 17.42 13.87
C HIS A 34 -12.24 18.63 13.65
N GLU A 35 -12.94 18.69 12.51
CA GLU A 35 -13.91 19.75 12.24
C GLU A 35 -15.03 19.77 13.29
N LEU A 36 -15.53 18.59 13.67
CA LEU A 36 -16.58 18.45 14.67
C LEU A 36 -16.10 18.86 16.07
N GLN A 37 -14.86 18.48 16.43
CA GLN A 37 -14.22 18.92 17.68
C GLN A 37 -14.04 20.44 17.72
N GLU A 38 -13.57 21.04 16.63
CA GLU A 38 -13.43 22.50 16.53
C GLU A 38 -14.78 23.21 16.61
N ARG A 39 -15.82 22.66 16.00
CA ARG A 39 -17.18 23.19 16.13
C ARG A 39 -17.67 23.16 17.58
N GLN A 40 -17.45 22.06 18.30
CA GLN A 40 -17.79 21.96 19.73
C GLN A 40 -16.97 22.96 20.56
N ARG A 41 -15.67 23.07 20.31
CA ARG A 41 -14.78 24.01 20.99
C ARG A 41 -15.29 25.45 20.85
N ARG A 42 -15.62 25.90 19.63
CA ARG A 42 -16.17 27.24 19.38
C ARG A 42 -17.49 27.49 20.11
N ILE A 43 -18.36 26.48 20.17
CA ILE A 43 -19.61 26.60 20.93
C ILE A 43 -19.27 26.84 22.40
N ILE A 44 -18.45 25.98 23.00
CA ILE A 44 -18.06 26.07 24.42
C ILE A 44 -17.37 27.40 24.75
N GLU A 45 -16.43 27.84 23.90
CA GLU A 45 -15.73 29.12 24.03
C GLU A 45 -16.71 30.30 24.05
N GLY A 46 -17.70 30.31 23.13
CA GLY A 46 -18.73 31.34 23.10
C GLY A 46 -19.63 31.39 24.35
N PHE A 47 -19.71 30.32 25.16
CA PHE A 47 -20.37 30.34 26.47
C PHE A 47 -19.48 30.88 27.60
N ASN A 48 -18.16 30.81 27.44
CA ASN A 48 -17.20 31.22 28.46
C ASN A 48 -16.90 32.73 28.42
N ASP A 49 -17.28 33.45 27.35
CA ASP A 49 -16.99 34.88 27.13
C ASP A 49 -17.78 35.86 28.04
N GLY A 50 -18.25 35.42 29.22
CA GLY A 50 -18.62 36.27 30.36
C GLY A 50 -19.91 37.08 30.25
N ASN A 51 -20.47 37.29 29.06
CA ASN A 51 -21.77 37.90 28.87
C ASN A 51 -22.84 36.81 28.88
N GLY A 52 -23.72 36.83 29.89
CA GLY A 52 -24.78 35.83 30.07
C GLY A 52 -25.50 35.52 28.74
N VAL A 53 -25.34 34.29 28.28
CA VAL A 53 -25.94 33.86 27.00
C VAL A 53 -27.46 33.83 27.17
N PRO A 54 -28.24 34.47 26.27
CA PRO A 54 -29.70 34.43 26.34
C PRO A 54 -30.23 32.99 26.45
N PRO A 55 -31.28 32.71 27.24
CA PRO A 55 -31.77 31.35 27.49
C PRO A 55 -32.03 30.53 26.22
N LEU A 56 -32.54 31.17 25.17
CA LEU A 56 -32.78 30.54 23.86
C LEU A 56 -31.47 30.12 23.16
N ALA A 57 -30.42 30.94 23.25
CA ALA A 57 -29.11 30.62 22.70
C ALA A 57 -28.43 29.49 23.48
N ALA A 58 -28.61 29.44 24.81
CA ALA A 58 -28.17 28.32 25.65
C ALA A 58 -28.88 27.00 25.27
N GLN A 59 -30.18 27.04 25.03
CA GLN A 59 -30.95 25.86 24.62
C GLN A 59 -30.50 25.33 23.25
N ASN A 60 -30.34 26.22 22.26
CA ASN A 60 -29.88 25.86 20.91
C ASN A 60 -28.45 25.28 20.93
N ALA A 61 -27.55 25.84 21.72
CA ALA A 61 -26.22 25.31 21.89
C ALA A 61 -26.21 23.93 22.56
N GLY A 62 -27.02 23.73 23.60
CA GLY A 62 -27.20 22.43 24.24
C GLY A 62 -27.68 21.37 23.24
N GLN A 63 -28.62 21.72 22.37
CA GLN A 63 -29.08 20.82 21.30
C GLN A 63 -27.97 20.54 20.28
N ASN A 64 -27.23 21.57 19.85
CA ASN A 64 -26.11 21.41 18.92
C ASN A 64 -24.98 20.55 19.50
N LEU A 65 -24.67 20.69 20.79
CA LEU A 65 -23.67 19.86 21.47
C LEU A 65 -24.12 18.41 21.60
N ARG A 66 -25.41 18.16 21.91
CA ARG A 66 -25.97 16.80 21.94
C ARG A 66 -25.88 16.14 20.56
N THR A 67 -26.27 16.84 19.50
CA THR A 67 -26.15 16.34 18.12
C THR A 67 -24.69 16.05 17.78
N ALA A 68 -23.77 16.98 18.08
CA ALA A 68 -22.35 16.78 17.83
C ALA A 68 -21.77 15.59 18.62
N SER A 69 -22.23 15.34 19.85
CA SER A 69 -21.81 14.18 20.64
C SER A 69 -22.27 12.85 20.02
N VAL A 70 -23.49 12.80 19.50
CA VAL A 70 -23.98 11.63 18.76
C VAL A 70 -23.17 11.42 17.47
N GLU A 71 -22.92 12.49 16.71
CA GLU A 71 -22.09 12.46 15.50
C GLU A 71 -20.67 11.99 15.78
N GLN A 72 -20.05 12.42 16.90
CA GLN A 72 -18.75 11.93 17.35
C GLN A 72 -18.76 10.42 17.61
N GLY A 73 -19.80 9.91 18.26
CA GLY A 73 -19.94 8.47 18.51
C GLY A 73 -20.02 7.66 17.21
N VAL A 74 -20.73 8.17 16.21
CA VAL A 74 -20.82 7.55 14.88
C VAL A 74 -19.47 7.61 14.15
N LEU A 75 -18.81 8.77 14.17
CA LEU A 75 -17.49 8.95 13.55
C LEU A 75 -16.41 8.09 14.21
N ALA A 76 -16.43 7.94 15.53
CA ALA A 76 -15.48 7.09 16.26
C ALA A 76 -15.59 5.62 15.81
N LYS A 77 -16.82 5.09 15.71
CA LYS A 77 -17.06 3.72 15.20
C LYS A 77 -16.63 3.58 13.74
N ALA A 78 -16.93 4.59 12.91
CA ALA A 78 -16.52 4.59 11.51
C ALA A 78 -14.98 4.60 11.36
N LYS A 79 -14.29 5.43 12.16
CA LYS A 79 -12.84 5.52 12.23
C LYS A 79 -12.20 4.21 12.62
N GLU A 80 -12.73 3.53 13.64
CA GLU A 80 -12.24 2.21 14.06
C GLU A 80 -12.38 1.19 12.92
N ARG A 81 -13.53 1.16 12.25
CA ARG A 81 -13.76 0.29 11.09
C ARG A 81 -12.76 0.59 9.97
N LEU A 82 -12.62 1.85 9.58
CA LEU A 82 -11.71 2.29 8.51
C LEU A 82 -10.25 1.99 8.87
N ALA A 83 -9.84 2.18 10.14
CA ALA A 83 -8.51 1.83 10.61
C ALA A 83 -8.24 0.32 10.50
N SER A 84 -9.19 -0.52 10.88
CA SER A 84 -9.07 -1.98 10.74
C SER A 84 -8.98 -2.41 9.28
N GLN A 85 -9.74 -1.75 8.39
CA GLN A 85 -9.69 -1.97 6.94
C GLN A 85 -8.34 -1.56 6.36
N ALA A 86 -7.84 -0.36 6.67
CA ALA A 86 -6.53 0.11 6.23
C ALA A 86 -5.39 -0.83 6.67
N MET A 87 -5.45 -1.33 7.91
CA MET A 87 -4.50 -2.33 8.42
C MET A 87 -4.59 -3.66 7.67
N THR A 88 -5.79 -4.10 7.33
CA THR A 88 -6.01 -5.33 6.56
C THR A 88 -5.43 -5.20 5.15
N GLU A 89 -5.69 -4.09 4.48
CA GLU A 89 -5.14 -3.80 3.15
C GLU A 89 -3.61 -3.64 3.16
N ALA A 90 -3.04 -3.05 4.22
CA ALA A 90 -1.60 -2.98 4.44
C ALA A 90 -0.97 -4.37 4.58
N ARG A 91 -1.59 -5.28 5.35
CA ARG A 91 -1.14 -6.66 5.52
C ARG A 91 -1.16 -7.42 4.20
N LYS A 92 -2.25 -7.30 3.43
CA LYS A 92 -2.37 -7.88 2.08
C LYS A 92 -1.29 -7.35 1.14
N LEU A 93 -1.06 -6.03 1.15
CA LEU A 93 0.01 -5.40 0.35
C LEU A 93 1.38 -5.98 0.71
N LYS A 94 1.69 -6.06 2.00
CA LYS A 94 2.95 -6.64 2.50
C LYS A 94 3.15 -8.08 2.01
N GLN A 95 2.09 -8.90 2.05
CA GLN A 95 2.14 -10.28 1.56
C GLN A 95 2.42 -10.34 0.05
N VAL A 96 1.69 -9.55 -0.75
CA VAL A 96 1.87 -9.55 -2.20
C VAL A 96 3.26 -9.03 -2.60
N LEU A 97 3.78 -8.00 -1.92
CA LEU A 97 5.13 -7.49 -2.16
C LEU A 97 6.20 -8.55 -1.84
N ARG A 98 6.02 -9.34 -0.77
CA ARG A 98 6.91 -10.48 -0.48
C ARG A 98 6.88 -11.52 -1.59
N MET A 99 5.69 -11.85 -2.10
CA MET A 99 5.55 -12.78 -3.22
C MET A 99 6.23 -12.26 -4.48
N ALA A 100 6.06 -10.97 -4.80
CA ALA A 100 6.72 -10.31 -5.92
C ALA A 100 8.24 -10.38 -5.79
N GLY A 101 8.78 -10.09 -4.60
CA GLY A 101 10.22 -10.18 -4.33
C GLY A 101 10.77 -11.61 -4.47
N THR A 102 10.03 -12.62 -4.02
CA THR A 102 10.44 -14.02 -4.18
C THR A 102 10.47 -14.44 -5.64
N VAL A 103 9.44 -14.08 -6.43
CA VAL A 103 9.40 -14.41 -7.86
C VAL A 103 10.48 -13.66 -8.65
N ALA A 104 10.76 -12.41 -8.30
CA ALA A 104 11.86 -11.66 -8.89
C ALA A 104 13.22 -12.32 -8.62
N ARG A 105 13.48 -12.77 -7.39
CA ARG A 105 14.70 -13.51 -7.05
C ARG A 105 14.82 -14.84 -7.80
N GLN A 106 13.71 -15.57 -7.95
CA GLN A 106 13.70 -16.81 -8.73
C GLN A 106 14.02 -16.55 -10.20
N ALA A 107 13.41 -15.52 -10.79
CA ALA A 107 13.67 -15.13 -12.18
C ALA A 107 15.13 -14.71 -12.40
N PHE A 108 15.73 -14.02 -11.43
CA PHE A 108 17.14 -13.65 -11.48
C PHE A 108 18.05 -14.88 -11.47
N ARG A 109 17.84 -15.83 -10.54
CA ARG A 109 18.63 -17.07 -10.46
C ARG A 109 18.48 -17.95 -11.71
N GLU A 110 17.28 -18.03 -12.28
CA GLU A 110 17.08 -18.74 -13.54
C GLU A 110 17.83 -18.10 -14.70
N GLN A 111 17.89 -16.76 -14.73
CA GLN A 111 18.65 -16.04 -15.74
C GLN A 111 20.15 -16.27 -15.57
N GLU A 112 20.68 -16.18 -14.35
CA GLU A 112 22.10 -16.50 -14.07
C GLU A 112 22.45 -17.92 -14.50
N ARG A 113 21.61 -18.91 -14.14
CA ARG A 113 21.82 -20.30 -14.52
C ARG A 113 21.87 -20.48 -16.03
N ARG A 114 20.96 -19.86 -16.78
CA ARG A 114 20.94 -19.93 -18.26
C ARG A 114 22.20 -19.32 -18.88
N VAL A 115 22.63 -18.17 -18.37
CA VAL A 115 23.87 -17.52 -18.84
C VAL A 115 25.08 -18.42 -18.57
N LEU A 116 25.14 -19.06 -17.40
CA LEU A 116 26.20 -20.02 -17.09
C LEU A 116 26.16 -21.24 -18.01
N GLU A 117 24.98 -21.82 -18.24
CA GLU A 117 24.79 -22.93 -19.17
C GLU A 117 25.28 -22.54 -20.58
N GLU A 118 24.87 -21.39 -21.11
CA GLU A 118 25.31 -20.85 -22.41
C GLU A 118 26.84 -20.64 -22.49
N VAL A 119 27.46 -20.10 -21.44
CA VAL A 119 28.92 -19.91 -21.38
C VAL A 119 29.65 -21.25 -21.32
N THR A 120 29.15 -22.22 -20.57
CA THR A 120 29.76 -23.55 -20.49
C THR A 120 29.62 -24.32 -21.81
N GLU A 121 28.48 -24.23 -22.49
CA GLU A 121 28.28 -24.84 -23.80
C GLU A 121 29.21 -24.23 -24.86
N THR A 122 29.35 -22.90 -24.87
CA THR A 122 30.26 -22.21 -25.80
C THR A 122 31.72 -22.51 -25.49
N ALA A 123 32.09 -22.61 -24.21
CA ALA A 123 33.42 -23.03 -23.79
C ALA A 123 33.73 -24.49 -24.14
N ALA A 124 32.74 -25.39 -24.07
CA ALA A 124 32.87 -26.80 -24.44
C ALA A 124 32.98 -27.02 -25.97
N LYS A 125 32.36 -26.16 -26.78
CA LYS A 125 32.44 -26.22 -28.26
C LYS A 125 33.78 -25.70 -28.81
N ARG A 126 34.41 -24.72 -28.14
CA ARG A 126 35.71 -24.14 -28.54
C ARG A 126 36.89 -25.13 -28.66
N PRO A 127 37.11 -26.11 -27.76
CA PRO A 127 38.20 -27.08 -27.92
C PRO A 127 37.92 -28.07 -29.07
N ALA A 128 36.66 -28.44 -29.32
CA ALA A 128 36.29 -29.32 -30.44
C ALA A 128 36.54 -28.66 -31.81
N GLU A 129 36.23 -27.36 -31.94
CA GLU A 129 36.51 -26.59 -33.16
C GLU A 129 38.02 -26.38 -33.39
N ARG A 130 38.81 -26.19 -32.31
CA ARG A 130 40.28 -26.08 -32.43
C ARG A 130 40.95 -27.38 -32.83
N MET A 131 40.44 -28.54 -32.41
CA MET A 131 41.00 -29.84 -32.83
C MET A 131 40.67 -30.15 -34.30
N GLN A 132 39.44 -29.88 -34.75
CA GLN A 132 39.06 -30.07 -36.17
C GLN A 132 39.80 -29.12 -37.13
N ALA A 133 40.08 -27.88 -36.70
CA ALA A 133 40.87 -26.93 -37.48
C ALA A 133 42.35 -27.34 -37.61
N ASN A 134 42.88 -28.09 -36.64
CA ASN A 134 44.28 -28.55 -36.66
C ASN A 134 44.45 -29.83 -37.51
N GLU A 135 43.46 -30.73 -37.51
CA GLU A 135 43.45 -31.93 -38.36
C GLU A 135 43.31 -31.59 -39.84
N THR A 136 42.47 -30.61 -40.19
CA THR A 136 42.27 -30.17 -41.59
C THR A 136 43.42 -29.33 -42.16
N SER A 137 44.30 -28.78 -41.31
CA SER A 137 45.51 -28.06 -41.72
C SER A 137 46.74 -28.97 -41.88
N SER A 138 46.68 -30.22 -41.41
CA SER A 138 47.80 -31.18 -41.50
C SER A 138 47.78 -32.03 -42.78
N ASP A 139 46.71 -31.96 -43.57
CA ASP A 139 46.50 -32.71 -44.83
C ASP A 139 46.76 -31.85 -46.10
N ARG A 140 47.47 -30.71 -45.98
CA ARG A 140 47.95 -29.90 -47.11
C ARG A 140 49.46 -29.77 -47.09
#